data_AF-A0A6G3R8T3-F1
#
_entry.id   AF-A0A6G3R8T3-F1
#
_cell.length_a   1.000
_cell.length_b   1.000
_cell.length_c   1.000
_cell.angle_alpha   90.00
_cell.angle_beta   90.00
_cell.angle_gamma   90.00
#
_symmetry.space_group_name_H-M   'P 1'
#
loop_
_entity.id
_entity.type
_entity.pdbx_description
1 polymer ?
#
loop_
_entity_poly.entity_id
_entity_poly.type
_entity_poly.pdbx_seq_one_letter_code
_entity_poly.pdbx_strand_id
1 'polypeptide(L)'
;ERAPAPVDRLDEAVGLLRDALALTPADDPKLPRRRHNLAVALMTRISQTMRIDEAREARELADAVIAALPPDSPDLPGALTVAAAARRTSLRALLSSTARDEVVALYRRAVEATPPGHPTRTQRLSNLGGALRDSGSRRRRRSGDLVEAAERFRQAALERQCAPVLRLDAARSWGEVRAELGDWDGALEGYVVAVDLLHSVAPRHLVRDDQEFLLSRTVGLGAAAAACAVRCGRPGLAVGLLEQARGVILSHAFDADSDLTRLRESAPDLADRFEELRQALDTATDGQGFLTEEPPAPTYSPSPADSLNPTASPSPTNSPVDARADVRQRLAAEWRDLTARIRAEHPELGLLRPVREWDEDELRATAEAGPVVLVNVSPYGSDALIVTEHSIDAVPLPGLDPRTTATHRQAFQDALIRIGTPGTSRKQSQRAQQDVRETLAWLWQAVTGPVLDRLPAADRVWWSPGGLLGPLPLHAAAPADGAPGALDRVVSSYTPTLRALHHARRR
;
A
#
# COMPACT_ATOMS: atom_id res chain seq x y z
N GLU A 1 -6.43 -7.67 33.35
CA GLU A 1 -7.07 -6.36 33.03
C GLU A 1 -7.14 -6.22 31.52
N ARG A 2 -8.27 -5.78 30.97
CA ARG A 2 -8.34 -5.44 29.53
C ARG A 2 -7.49 -4.20 29.32
N ALA A 3 -6.61 -4.23 28.33
CA ALA A 3 -5.88 -3.06 27.87
C ALA A 3 -6.87 -1.89 27.67
N PRO A 4 -6.58 -0.68 28.20
CA PRO A 4 -7.44 0.49 27.97
C PRO A 4 -7.55 0.77 26.46
N ALA A 5 -8.66 1.37 26.05
CA ALA A 5 -8.89 1.66 24.64
C ALA A 5 -7.77 2.58 24.10
N PRO A 6 -7.38 2.49 22.82
CA PRO A 6 -6.30 3.30 22.25
C PRO A 6 -6.46 4.81 22.46
N VAL A 7 -7.70 5.30 22.52
CA VAL A 7 -8.03 6.70 22.78
C VAL A 7 -7.74 7.10 24.24
N ASP A 8 -8.06 6.23 25.21
CA ASP A 8 -7.81 6.47 26.63
C ASP A 8 -6.29 6.56 26.91
N ARG A 9 -5.49 5.73 26.22
CA ARG A 9 -4.02 5.77 26.30
C ARG A 9 -3.44 7.07 25.73
N LEU A 10 -4.05 7.64 24.69
CA LEU A 10 -3.61 8.90 24.11
C LEU A 10 -3.96 10.10 25.00
N ASP A 11 -5.12 10.08 25.65
CA ASP A 11 -5.49 11.12 26.61
C ASP A 11 -4.56 11.12 27.83
N GLU A 12 -4.24 9.94 28.36
CA GLU A 12 -3.25 9.78 29.43
C GLU A 12 -1.87 10.27 29.00
N ALA A 13 -1.40 9.86 27.81
CA ALA A 13 -0.09 10.27 27.29
C ALA A 13 0.02 11.80 27.13
N VAL A 14 -1.02 12.45 26.61
CA VAL A 14 -1.05 13.92 26.49
C VAL A 14 -1.06 14.58 27.87
N GLY A 15 -1.83 14.04 28.83
CA GLY A 15 -1.81 14.51 30.22
C GLY A 15 -0.40 14.49 30.82
N LEU A 16 0.26 13.33 30.75
CA LEU A 16 1.63 13.15 31.24
C LEU A 16 2.64 14.08 30.55
N LEU A 17 2.51 14.30 29.23
CA LEU A 17 3.39 15.20 28.48
C LEU A 17 3.16 16.67 28.85
N ARG A 18 1.92 17.08 29.16
CA ARG A 18 1.64 18.43 29.68
C ARG A 18 2.21 18.63 31.08
N ASP A 19 2.04 17.65 31.97
CA ASP A 19 2.60 17.70 33.31
C ASP A 19 4.13 17.77 33.29
N ALA A 20 4.76 16.91 32.47
CA ALA A 20 6.21 16.93 32.27
C ALA A 20 6.68 18.28 31.72
N LEU A 21 5.95 18.89 30.79
CA LEU A 21 6.29 20.20 30.25
C LEU A 21 6.13 21.31 31.30
N ALA A 22 5.08 21.26 32.14
CA ALA A 22 4.86 22.22 33.22
C ALA A 22 5.95 22.16 34.31
N LEU A 23 6.53 20.98 34.54
CA LEU A 23 7.64 20.77 35.47
C LEU A 23 9.02 21.10 34.87
N THR A 24 9.10 21.43 33.59
CA THR A 24 10.37 21.68 32.91
C THR A 24 10.80 23.14 33.03
N PRO A 25 11.98 23.44 33.63
CA PRO A 25 12.53 24.79 33.65
C PRO A 25 12.75 25.38 32.25
N ALA A 26 12.69 26.71 32.13
CA ALA A 26 12.80 27.40 30.85
C ALA A 26 14.18 27.25 30.17
N ASP A 27 15.22 26.98 30.96
CA ASP A 27 16.62 26.76 30.57
C ASP A 27 16.99 25.28 30.41
N ASP A 28 16.06 24.35 30.61
CA ASP A 28 16.32 22.91 30.47
C ASP A 28 16.63 22.57 29.00
N PRO A 29 17.79 21.95 28.71
CA PRO A 29 18.18 21.58 27.34
C PRO A 29 17.21 20.57 26.68
N LYS A 30 16.41 19.83 27.45
CA LYS A 30 15.39 18.90 26.95
C LYS A 30 14.04 19.56 26.65
N LEU A 31 13.88 20.85 26.97
CA LEU A 31 12.61 21.58 26.76
C LEU A 31 12.13 21.55 25.29
N PRO A 32 12.97 21.75 24.26
CA PRO A 32 12.54 21.61 22.86
C PRO A 32 12.01 20.21 22.55
N ARG A 33 12.64 19.15 23.10
CA ARG A 33 12.22 17.76 22.89
C ARG A 33 10.88 17.45 23.53
N ARG A 34 10.64 17.93 24.76
CA ARG A 34 9.34 17.76 25.45
C ARG A 34 8.21 18.49 24.71
N ARG A 35 8.46 19.71 24.24
CA ARG A 35 7.52 20.45 23.38
C ARG A 35 7.23 19.70 22.07
N HIS A 36 8.26 19.15 21.43
CA HIS A 36 8.12 18.34 20.21
C HIS A 36 7.23 17.12 20.46
N ASN A 37 7.50 16.35 21.51
CA ASN A 37 6.74 15.14 21.83
C ASN A 37 5.27 15.47 22.16
N LEU A 38 5.00 16.54 22.91
CA LEU A 38 3.63 17.00 23.17
C LEU A 38 2.93 17.45 21.89
N ALA A 39 3.60 18.19 21.00
CA ALA A 39 3.04 18.60 19.72
C ALA A 39 2.64 17.39 18.85
N VAL A 40 3.50 16.36 18.78
CA VAL A 40 3.22 15.10 18.07
C VAL A 40 2.02 14.36 18.68
N ALA A 41 1.96 14.25 20.02
CA ALA A 41 0.86 13.57 20.71
C ALA A 41 -0.48 14.28 20.46
N LEU A 42 -0.50 15.62 20.55
CA LEU A 42 -1.69 16.43 20.26
C LEU A 42 -2.14 16.25 18.80
N MET A 43 -1.23 16.28 17.84
CA MET A 43 -1.58 16.06 16.43
C MET A 43 -2.20 14.68 16.18
N THR A 44 -1.63 13.63 16.78
CA THR A 44 -2.18 12.28 16.70
C THR A 44 -3.59 12.24 17.26
N ARG A 45 -3.81 12.84 18.44
CA ARG A 45 -5.14 12.90 19.05
C ARG A 45 -6.15 13.69 18.22
N ILE A 46 -5.75 14.86 17.70
CA ILE A 46 -6.58 15.68 16.79
C ILE A 46 -7.05 14.83 15.59
N SER A 47 -6.14 14.04 15.00
CA SER A 47 -6.47 13.22 13.83
C SER A 47 -7.46 12.09 14.12
N GLN A 48 -7.46 11.55 15.34
CA GLN A 48 -8.30 10.41 15.72
C GLN A 48 -9.64 10.82 16.37
N THR A 49 -9.68 11.97 17.03
CA THR A 49 -10.83 12.40 17.84
C THR A 49 -11.49 13.69 17.35
N MET A 50 -10.94 14.32 16.29
CA MET A 50 -11.45 15.58 15.71
C MET A 50 -11.50 16.75 16.72
N ARG A 51 -10.64 16.75 17.75
CA ARG A 51 -10.50 17.82 18.75
C ARG A 51 -9.71 19.01 18.22
N ILE A 52 -10.28 19.73 17.25
CA ILE A 52 -9.61 20.83 16.52
C ILE A 52 -9.20 22.01 17.43
N ASP A 53 -9.80 22.13 18.61
CA ASP A 53 -9.47 23.16 19.61
C ASP A 53 -8.01 23.09 20.09
N GLU A 54 -7.39 21.91 20.01
CA GLU A 54 -6.00 21.65 20.39
C GLU A 54 -4.98 22.01 19.29
N ALA A 55 -5.43 22.30 18.07
CA ALA A 55 -4.55 22.59 16.94
C ALA A 55 -3.70 23.86 17.15
N ARG A 56 -4.19 24.80 17.95
CA ARG A 56 -3.46 26.02 18.31
C ARG A 56 -2.26 25.71 19.21
N GLU A 57 -2.49 24.91 20.26
CA GLU A 57 -1.44 24.49 21.20
C GLU A 57 -0.35 23.69 20.47
N ALA A 58 -0.75 22.73 19.64
CA ALA A 58 0.20 21.95 18.84
C ALA A 58 1.07 22.84 17.92
N ARG A 59 0.47 23.88 17.32
CA ARG A 59 1.20 24.86 16.50
C ARG A 59 2.16 25.70 17.32
N GLU A 60 1.73 26.25 18.45
CA GLU A 60 2.55 27.07 19.34
C GLU A 60 3.77 26.29 19.85
N LEU A 61 3.56 25.03 20.26
CA LEU A 61 4.62 24.12 20.67
C LEU A 61 5.62 23.85 19.54
N ALA A 62 5.13 23.57 18.33
CA ALA A 62 6.00 23.30 17.17
C ALA A 62 6.80 24.54 16.75
N ASP A 63 6.21 25.74 16.82
CA ASP A 63 6.88 27.00 16.51
C ASP A 63 7.97 27.33 17.54
N ALA A 64 7.69 27.08 18.82
CA ALA A 64 8.67 27.23 19.89
C ALA A 64 9.86 26.26 19.73
N VAL A 65 9.65 25.06 19.18
CA VAL A 65 10.73 24.12 18.87
C VAL A 65 11.62 24.67 17.76
N ILE A 66 11.02 25.13 16.64
CA ILE A 66 11.79 25.69 15.52
C ILE A 66 12.60 26.92 15.95
N ALA A 67 12.02 27.80 16.77
CA ALA A 67 12.69 29.01 17.24
C ALA A 67 13.90 28.71 18.16
N ALA A 68 13.89 27.57 18.85
CA ALA A 68 14.95 27.16 19.77
C ALA A 68 16.10 26.39 19.08
N LEU A 69 15.89 25.85 17.88
CA LEU A 69 16.89 25.07 17.16
C LEU A 69 17.78 25.95 16.28
N PRO A 70 19.12 25.77 16.31
CA PRO A 70 20.02 26.39 15.34
C PRO A 70 19.69 25.97 13.89
N PRO A 71 20.00 26.82 12.88
CA PRO A 71 19.76 26.51 11.47
C PRO A 71 20.41 25.20 10.98
N ASP A 72 21.56 24.84 11.55
CA ASP A 72 22.31 23.64 11.18
C ASP A 72 22.02 22.43 12.08
N SER A 73 20.98 22.51 12.92
CA SER A 73 20.63 21.42 13.83
C SER A 73 20.14 20.17 13.07
N PRO A 74 20.63 18.96 13.39
CA PRO A 74 20.14 17.71 12.81
C PRO A 74 18.66 17.43 13.13
N ASP A 75 18.11 18.05 14.18
CA ASP A 75 16.70 17.91 14.58
C ASP A 75 15.76 18.88 13.84
N LEU A 76 16.30 19.92 13.20
CA LEU A 76 15.52 20.95 12.51
C LEU A 76 14.59 20.38 11.44
N PRO A 77 15.00 19.43 10.57
CA PRO A 77 14.11 18.83 9.59
C PRO A 77 12.91 18.10 10.21
N GLY A 78 13.10 17.48 11.39
CA GLY A 78 12.03 16.85 12.17
C GLY A 78 11.04 17.88 12.73
N ALA A 79 11.57 18.94 13.33
CA ALA A 79 10.76 20.05 13.86
C ALA A 79 9.93 20.76 12.77
N LEU A 80 10.53 21.01 11.60
CA LEU A 80 9.83 21.59 10.43
C LEU A 80 8.68 20.70 9.95
N THR A 81 8.89 19.38 9.94
CA THR A 81 7.86 18.40 9.56
C THR A 81 6.66 18.45 10.51
N VAL A 82 6.91 18.47 11.83
CA VAL A 82 5.86 18.57 12.85
C VAL A 82 5.12 19.91 12.74
N ALA A 83 5.83 21.01 12.56
CA ALA A 83 5.22 22.34 12.43
C ALA A 83 4.33 22.47 11.17
N ALA A 84 4.73 21.84 10.06
CA ALA A 84 3.92 21.76 8.85
C ALA A 84 2.66 20.92 9.09
N ALA A 85 2.81 19.76 9.73
CA ALA A 85 1.71 18.85 10.00
C ALA A 85 0.69 19.43 11.00
N ALA A 86 1.12 20.12 12.06
CA ALA A 86 0.26 20.84 13.00
C ALA A 86 -0.57 21.94 12.32
N ARG A 87 0.00 22.62 11.32
CA ARG A 87 -0.74 23.60 10.51
C ARG A 87 -1.74 22.93 9.58
N ARG A 88 -1.38 21.80 8.98
CA ARG A 88 -2.26 21.04 8.07
C ARG A 88 -3.52 20.52 8.75
N THR A 89 -3.45 20.15 10.03
CA THR A 89 -4.62 19.66 10.80
C THR A 89 -5.55 20.78 11.28
N SER A 90 -5.19 22.05 11.09
CA SER A 90 -6.03 23.18 11.48
C SER A 90 -7.16 23.46 10.49
N LEU A 91 -8.34 23.86 10.98
CA LEU A 91 -9.47 24.32 10.15
C LEU A 91 -9.05 25.46 9.19
N ARG A 92 -8.06 26.26 9.59
CA ARG A 92 -7.52 27.35 8.75
C ARG A 92 -6.87 26.81 7.47
N ALA A 93 -6.14 25.70 7.53
CA ALA A 93 -5.56 25.07 6.33
C ALA A 93 -6.63 24.50 5.40
N LEU A 94 -7.78 24.06 5.93
CA LEU A 94 -8.92 23.65 5.12
C LEU A 94 -9.58 24.83 4.39
N LEU A 95 -9.56 26.03 4.97
CA LEU A 95 -10.31 27.18 4.46
C LEU A 95 -9.46 28.24 3.74
N SER A 96 -8.12 28.21 3.86
CA SER A 96 -7.24 29.28 3.38
C SER A 96 -6.11 28.76 2.49
N SER A 97 -5.98 29.32 1.28
CA SER A 97 -4.86 28.99 0.38
C SER A 97 -3.51 29.44 0.92
N THR A 98 -3.44 30.58 1.60
CA THR A 98 -2.17 31.07 2.19
C THR A 98 -1.69 30.15 3.30
N ALA A 99 -2.61 29.59 4.10
CA ALA A 99 -2.26 28.60 5.10
C ALA A 99 -1.74 27.29 4.48
N ARG A 100 -2.23 26.89 3.29
CA ARG A 100 -1.68 25.74 2.55
C ARG A 100 -0.30 26.04 1.98
N ASP A 101 -0.08 27.25 1.45
CA ASP A 101 1.22 27.69 0.95
C ASP A 101 2.28 27.69 2.08
N GLU A 102 1.91 28.10 3.30
CA GLU A 102 2.77 28.00 4.50
C GLU A 102 3.16 26.55 4.83
N VAL A 103 2.20 25.60 4.74
CA VAL A 103 2.45 24.18 4.96
C VAL A 103 3.44 23.63 3.92
N VAL A 104 3.23 23.96 2.65
CA VAL A 104 4.13 23.56 1.55
C VAL A 104 5.54 24.13 1.77
N ALA A 105 5.65 25.41 2.17
CA ALA A 105 6.93 26.04 2.44
C ALA A 105 7.70 25.36 3.59
N LEU A 106 7.02 24.96 4.66
CA LEU A 106 7.64 24.26 5.78
C LEU A 106 8.11 22.85 5.39
N TYR A 107 7.31 22.08 4.66
CA TYR A 107 7.74 20.77 4.16
C TYR A 107 8.89 20.87 3.15
N ARG A 108 8.89 21.91 2.29
CA ARG A 108 9.99 22.15 1.35
C ARG A 108 11.31 22.41 2.09
N ARG A 109 11.30 23.28 3.10
CA ARG A 109 12.46 23.52 3.97
C ARG A 109 12.92 22.24 4.68
N ALA A 110 11.99 21.40 5.14
CA ALA A 110 12.33 20.12 5.78
C ALA A 110 13.05 19.17 4.80
N VAL A 111 12.60 19.11 3.55
CA VAL A 111 13.24 18.30 2.49
C VAL A 111 14.62 18.85 2.13
N GLU A 112 14.76 20.16 1.96
CA GLU A 112 16.03 20.83 1.64
C GLU A 112 17.09 20.63 2.73
N ALA A 113 16.66 20.66 4.00
CA ALA A 113 17.53 20.40 5.15
C ALA A 113 17.81 18.89 5.39
N THR A 114 17.30 17.99 4.52
CA THR A 114 17.52 16.54 4.63
C THR A 114 18.43 16.05 3.50
N PRO A 115 19.66 15.57 3.82
CA PRO A 115 20.56 15.01 2.82
C PRO A 115 19.97 13.82 2.06
N PRO A 116 20.34 13.61 0.79
CA PRO A 116 20.05 12.37 0.06
C PRO A 116 20.47 11.11 0.82
N GLY A 117 19.67 10.05 0.72
CA GLY A 117 19.92 8.77 1.42
C GLY A 117 19.57 8.74 2.91
N HIS A 118 19.16 9.87 3.51
CA HIS A 118 18.72 9.88 4.91
C HIS A 118 17.45 9.04 5.11
N PRO A 119 17.36 8.19 6.17
CA PRO A 119 16.25 7.25 6.35
C PRO A 119 14.84 7.86 6.32
N THR A 120 14.70 9.10 6.81
CA THR A 120 13.42 9.83 6.87
C THR A 120 13.15 10.76 5.67
N ARG A 121 14.03 10.81 4.66
CA ARG A 121 13.87 11.67 3.48
C ARG A 121 12.64 11.30 2.67
N THR A 122 12.39 10.01 2.44
CA THR A 122 11.18 9.52 1.76
C THR A 122 9.91 10.01 2.43
N GLN A 123 9.84 9.98 3.77
CA GLN A 123 8.66 10.47 4.49
C GLN A 123 8.45 11.98 4.27
N ARG A 124 9.53 12.77 4.33
CA ARG A 124 9.46 14.23 4.12
C ARG A 124 9.05 14.58 2.69
N LEU A 125 9.58 13.86 1.70
CA LEU A 125 9.19 14.00 0.29
C LEU A 125 7.72 13.64 0.06
N SER A 126 7.25 12.53 0.65
CA SER A 126 5.83 12.12 0.58
C SER A 126 4.91 13.13 1.27
N ASN A 127 5.32 13.69 2.41
CA ASN A 127 4.56 14.74 3.09
C ASN A 127 4.46 16.02 2.25
N LEU A 128 5.56 16.43 1.60
CA LEU A 128 5.56 17.56 0.66
C LEU A 128 4.65 17.28 -0.54
N GLY A 129 4.73 16.09 -1.14
CA GLY A 129 3.86 15.67 -2.24
C GLY A 129 2.38 15.71 -1.86
N GLY A 130 2.04 15.24 -0.66
CA GLY A 130 0.68 15.32 -0.12
C GLY A 130 0.20 16.77 0.06
N ALA A 131 1.03 17.63 0.66
CA ALA A 131 0.69 19.04 0.84
C ALA A 131 0.49 19.78 -0.49
N LEU A 132 1.31 19.49 -1.50
CA LEU A 132 1.17 20.03 -2.85
C LEU A 132 -0.14 19.56 -3.51
N ARG A 133 -0.47 18.27 -3.40
CA ARG A 133 -1.75 17.71 -3.88
C ARG A 133 -2.96 18.39 -3.21
N ASP A 134 -2.88 18.66 -1.91
CA ASP A 134 -3.95 19.32 -1.12
C ASP A 134 -4.07 20.84 -1.39
N SER A 135 -3.01 21.48 -1.88
CA SER A 135 -2.94 22.96 -2.03
C SER A 135 -3.75 23.55 -3.20
N GLY A 136 -4.17 22.72 -4.16
CA GLY A 136 -4.71 23.11 -5.47
C GLY A 136 -6.02 23.91 -5.43
N SER A 137 -5.93 25.24 -5.27
CA SER A 137 -7.09 26.15 -5.15
C SER A 137 -7.54 26.82 -6.46
N ARG A 138 -6.80 26.71 -7.57
CA ARG A 138 -7.16 27.27 -8.89
C ARG A 138 -6.80 26.29 -10.00
N ARG A 139 -7.66 26.09 -11.01
CA ARG A 139 -7.47 25.10 -12.10
C ARG A 139 -6.05 25.09 -12.72
N ARG A 140 -5.44 26.26 -12.98
CA ARG A 140 -4.05 26.34 -13.51
C ARG A 140 -2.96 26.05 -12.46
N ARG A 141 -3.11 26.51 -11.22
CA ARG A 141 -2.17 26.20 -10.13
C ARG A 141 -2.22 24.72 -9.74
N ARG A 142 -3.43 24.14 -9.73
CA ARG A 142 -3.67 22.71 -9.50
C ARG A 142 -2.81 21.83 -10.42
N SER A 143 -2.65 22.18 -11.69
CA SER A 143 -1.81 21.38 -12.59
C SER A 143 -0.31 21.47 -12.24
N GLY A 144 0.22 22.66 -11.94
CA GLY A 144 1.62 22.83 -11.56
C GLY A 144 1.97 22.16 -10.22
N ASP A 145 1.13 22.36 -9.20
CA ASP A 145 1.33 21.78 -7.87
C ASP A 145 1.22 20.24 -7.93
N LEU A 146 0.32 19.68 -8.75
CA LEU A 146 0.22 18.23 -8.96
C LEU A 146 1.42 17.67 -9.73
N VAL A 147 1.98 18.39 -10.70
CA VAL A 147 3.21 17.97 -11.38
C VAL A 147 4.39 17.95 -10.40
N GLU A 148 4.53 18.98 -9.57
CA GLU A 148 5.56 18.99 -8.50
C GLU A 148 5.31 17.86 -7.50
N ALA A 149 4.06 17.63 -7.07
CA ALA A 149 3.69 16.55 -6.17
C ALA A 149 4.09 15.18 -6.74
N ALA A 150 3.75 14.90 -8.01
CA ALA A 150 4.12 13.68 -8.69
C ALA A 150 5.64 13.48 -8.71
N GLU A 151 6.40 14.54 -8.93
CA GLU A 151 7.86 14.48 -8.91
C GLU A 151 8.42 14.21 -7.50
N ARG A 152 7.85 14.82 -6.45
CA ARG A 152 8.24 14.51 -5.07
C ARG A 152 7.94 13.06 -4.68
N PHE A 153 6.78 12.55 -5.08
CA PHE A 153 6.42 11.14 -4.86
C PHE A 153 7.31 10.18 -5.67
N ARG A 154 7.65 10.52 -6.92
CA ARG A 154 8.60 9.75 -7.74
C ARG A 154 9.96 9.66 -7.05
N GLN A 155 10.51 10.79 -6.59
CA GLN A 155 11.77 10.81 -5.85
C GLN A 155 11.68 9.90 -4.62
N ALA A 156 10.65 10.08 -3.79
CA ALA A 156 10.41 9.25 -2.60
C ALA A 156 10.35 7.74 -2.91
N ALA A 157 9.70 7.34 -4.00
CA ALA A 157 9.59 5.94 -4.43
C ALA A 157 10.92 5.32 -4.87
N LEU A 158 11.81 6.15 -5.43
CA LEU A 158 13.08 5.72 -6.01
C LEU A 158 14.27 5.82 -5.04
N GLU A 159 14.10 6.41 -3.86
CA GLU A 159 15.10 6.43 -2.78
C GLU A 159 15.34 5.02 -2.21
N ARG A 160 16.31 4.31 -2.77
CA ARG A 160 16.54 2.88 -2.50
C ARG A 160 16.96 2.57 -1.06
N GLN A 161 17.50 3.56 -0.34
CA GLN A 161 17.94 3.41 1.05
C GLN A 161 16.76 3.30 2.03
N CYS A 162 15.55 3.71 1.62
CA CYS A 162 14.38 3.73 2.49
C CYS A 162 13.56 2.42 2.46
N ALA A 163 12.78 2.21 3.52
CA ALA A 163 11.96 1.02 3.69
C ALA A 163 11.00 0.80 2.50
N PRO A 164 10.85 -0.44 2.00
CA PRO A 164 10.00 -0.75 0.85
C PRO A 164 8.54 -0.28 1.00
N VAL A 165 7.98 -0.32 2.22
CA VAL A 165 6.60 0.11 2.48
C VAL A 165 6.38 1.60 2.17
N LEU A 166 7.29 2.46 2.62
CA LEU A 166 7.21 3.90 2.38
C LEU A 166 7.40 4.23 0.89
N ARG A 167 8.25 3.46 0.21
CA ARG A 167 8.48 3.59 -1.24
C ARG A 167 7.26 3.12 -2.04
N LEU A 168 6.58 2.07 -1.60
CA LEU A 168 5.35 1.58 -2.22
C LEU A 168 4.24 2.62 -2.11
N ASP A 169 4.05 3.20 -0.93
CA ASP A 169 3.07 4.26 -0.70
C ASP A 169 3.35 5.50 -1.58
N ALA A 170 4.62 5.89 -1.67
CA ALA A 170 5.05 6.97 -2.54
C ALA A 170 4.82 6.65 -4.01
N ALA A 171 5.15 5.43 -4.46
CA ALA A 171 4.95 4.98 -5.83
C ALA A 171 3.46 4.94 -6.22
N ARG A 172 2.60 4.47 -5.32
CA ARG A 172 1.15 4.54 -5.46
C ARG A 172 0.68 5.99 -5.61
N SER A 173 1.13 6.88 -4.73
CA SER A 173 0.75 8.30 -4.76
C SER A 173 1.23 8.99 -6.04
N TRP A 174 2.42 8.64 -6.52
CA TRP A 174 2.94 9.08 -7.82
C TRP A 174 2.01 8.65 -8.97
N GLY A 175 1.64 7.37 -9.01
CA GLY A 175 0.69 6.82 -9.99
C GLY A 175 -0.66 7.54 -9.97
N GLU A 176 -1.22 7.74 -8.77
CA GLU A 176 -2.52 8.40 -8.58
C GLU A 176 -2.53 9.84 -9.09
N VAL A 177 -1.50 10.63 -8.76
CA VAL A 177 -1.40 12.04 -9.16
C VAL A 177 -1.18 12.18 -10.66
N ARG A 178 -0.38 11.30 -11.27
CA ARG A 178 -0.18 11.28 -12.73
C ARG A 178 -1.46 10.91 -13.47
N ALA A 179 -2.23 9.95 -12.94
CA ALA A 179 -3.55 9.62 -13.47
C ALA A 179 -4.53 10.81 -13.35
N GLU A 180 -4.50 11.56 -12.24
CA GLU A 180 -5.31 12.80 -12.09
C GLU A 180 -4.94 13.88 -13.12
N LEU A 181 -3.67 13.95 -13.52
CA LEU A 181 -3.19 14.82 -14.58
C LEU A 181 -3.51 14.31 -16.00
N GLY A 182 -4.02 13.08 -16.14
CA GLY A 182 -4.24 12.42 -17.44
C GLY A 182 -2.96 11.90 -18.10
N ASP A 183 -1.83 11.88 -17.37
CA ASP A 183 -0.55 11.35 -17.81
C ASP A 183 -0.50 9.84 -17.50
N TRP A 184 -1.03 9.03 -18.43
CA TRP A 184 -1.17 7.59 -18.23
C TRP A 184 0.15 6.83 -18.26
N ASP A 185 1.13 7.26 -19.07
CA ASP A 185 2.47 6.68 -19.08
C ASP A 185 3.17 6.90 -17.73
N GLY A 186 3.16 8.14 -17.23
CA GLY A 186 3.70 8.44 -15.91
C GLY A 186 2.95 7.77 -14.76
N ALA A 187 1.63 7.56 -14.91
CA ALA A 187 0.84 6.82 -13.95
C ALA A 187 1.23 5.33 -13.92
N LEU A 188 1.38 4.73 -15.10
CA LEU A 188 1.81 3.35 -15.27
C LEU A 188 3.19 3.13 -14.67
N GLU A 189 4.16 4.03 -14.90
CA GLU A 189 5.49 3.94 -14.28
C GLU A 189 5.40 3.85 -12.74
N GLY A 190 4.62 4.74 -12.11
CA GLY A 190 4.44 4.73 -10.66
C GLY A 190 3.78 3.46 -10.14
N TYR A 191 2.74 2.98 -10.83
CA TYR A 191 2.04 1.75 -10.45
C TYR A 191 2.88 0.49 -10.66
N VAL A 192 3.72 0.42 -11.70
CA VAL A 192 4.67 -0.69 -11.90
C VAL A 192 5.64 -0.75 -10.72
N VAL A 193 6.23 0.38 -10.32
CA VAL A 193 7.12 0.43 -9.15
C VAL A 193 6.39 -0.01 -7.88
N ALA A 194 5.15 0.42 -7.68
CA ALA A 194 4.35 0.03 -6.52
C ALA A 194 4.06 -1.49 -6.50
N VAL A 195 3.67 -2.08 -7.64
CA VAL A 195 3.40 -3.52 -7.77
C VAL A 195 4.67 -4.35 -7.60
N ASP A 196 5.82 -3.85 -8.05
CA ASP A 196 7.12 -4.51 -7.85
C ASP A 196 7.56 -4.55 -6.39
N LEU A 197 7.20 -3.52 -5.63
CA LEU A 197 7.52 -3.46 -4.20
C LEU A 197 6.60 -4.34 -3.34
N LEU A 198 5.47 -4.85 -3.84
CA LEU A 198 4.50 -5.61 -3.05
C LEU A 198 5.11 -6.81 -2.31
N HIS A 199 5.97 -7.59 -2.99
CA HIS A 199 6.63 -8.75 -2.39
C HIS A 199 7.56 -8.38 -1.24
N SER A 200 8.04 -7.13 -1.19
CA SER A 200 8.89 -6.62 -0.11
C SER A 200 8.09 -5.97 1.03
N VAL A 201 6.77 -5.80 0.87
CA VAL A 201 5.90 -5.08 1.82
C VAL A 201 4.85 -5.97 2.48
N ALA A 202 4.55 -7.13 1.90
CA ALA A 202 3.76 -8.18 2.55
C ALA A 202 4.59 -9.43 2.87
N PRO A 203 5.57 -9.36 3.80
CA PRO A 203 6.23 -10.55 4.32
C PRO A 203 5.24 -11.46 5.07
N ARG A 204 5.30 -12.78 4.82
CA ARG A 204 4.25 -13.76 5.20
C ARG A 204 4.10 -14.11 6.67
N HIS A 205 4.88 -13.51 7.54
CA HIS A 205 5.08 -13.93 8.94
C HIS A 205 4.80 -12.80 9.94
N LEU A 206 4.36 -11.64 9.46
CA LEU A 206 3.76 -10.62 10.34
C LEU A 206 2.58 -11.23 11.12
N VAL A 207 2.27 -10.72 12.31
CA VAL A 207 1.05 -11.13 13.03
C VAL A 207 -0.15 -10.86 12.13
N ARG A 208 -1.15 -11.76 12.13
CA ARG A 208 -2.30 -11.73 11.21
C ARG A 208 -2.97 -10.35 11.14
N ASP A 209 -3.04 -9.63 12.25
CA ASP A 209 -3.63 -8.29 12.32
C ASP A 209 -2.78 -7.23 11.58
N ASP A 210 -1.45 -7.28 11.69
CA ASP A 210 -0.53 -6.38 10.97
C ASP A 210 -0.47 -6.72 9.47
N GLN A 211 -0.61 -8.00 9.13
CA GLN A 211 -0.77 -8.45 7.74
C GLN A 211 -2.07 -7.93 7.14
N GLU A 212 -3.19 -8.11 7.82
CA GLU A 212 -4.48 -7.61 7.36
C GLU A 212 -4.45 -6.09 7.21
N PHE A 213 -3.78 -5.37 8.13
CA PHE A 213 -3.54 -3.93 8.01
C PHE A 213 -2.71 -3.58 6.76
N LEU A 214 -1.55 -4.19 6.55
CA LEU A 214 -0.71 -3.88 5.37
C LEU A 214 -1.37 -4.30 4.05
N LEU A 215 -2.04 -5.45 4.01
CA LEU A 215 -2.76 -5.93 2.83
C LEU A 215 -3.94 -5.01 2.50
N SER A 216 -4.64 -4.46 3.50
CA SER A 216 -5.69 -3.45 3.29
C SER A 216 -5.17 -2.22 2.51
N ARG A 217 -3.90 -1.85 2.72
CA ARG A 217 -3.25 -0.70 2.05
C ARG A 217 -2.90 -0.98 0.59
N THR A 218 -2.87 -2.25 0.18
CA THR A 218 -2.58 -2.69 -1.19
C THR A 218 -3.84 -2.99 -2.02
N VAL A 219 -5.03 -2.92 -1.39
CA VAL A 219 -6.31 -3.16 -2.07
C VAL A 219 -6.47 -2.20 -3.24
N GLY A 220 -6.84 -2.78 -4.39
CA GLY A 220 -7.06 -2.05 -5.64
C GLY A 220 -5.79 -1.64 -6.38
N LEU A 221 -4.58 -1.89 -5.85
CA LEU A 221 -3.34 -1.50 -6.49
C LEU A 221 -3.13 -2.19 -7.85
N GLY A 222 -3.28 -3.51 -7.89
CA GLY A 222 -3.18 -4.27 -9.15
C GLY A 222 -4.22 -3.86 -10.17
N ALA A 223 -5.42 -3.51 -9.70
CA ALA A 223 -6.51 -3.05 -10.54
C ALA A 223 -6.24 -1.69 -11.19
N ALA A 224 -5.71 -0.74 -10.40
CA ALA A 224 -5.26 0.55 -10.89
C ALA A 224 -4.11 0.43 -11.90
N ALA A 225 -3.13 -0.42 -11.58
CA ALA A 225 -1.99 -0.70 -12.45
C ALA A 225 -2.41 -1.30 -13.81
N ALA A 226 -3.29 -2.31 -13.78
CA ALA A 226 -3.84 -2.93 -14.98
C ALA A 226 -4.63 -1.94 -15.85
N ALA A 227 -5.48 -1.10 -15.23
CA ALA A 227 -6.23 -0.08 -15.96
C ALA A 227 -5.30 0.95 -16.65
N CYS A 228 -4.22 1.36 -15.97
CA CYS A 228 -3.23 2.26 -16.59
C CYS A 228 -2.52 1.57 -17.77
N ALA A 229 -2.15 0.29 -17.63
CA ALA A 229 -1.54 -0.48 -18.70
C ALA A 229 -2.45 -0.62 -19.93
N VAL A 230 -3.75 -0.88 -19.72
CA VAL A 230 -4.75 -0.92 -20.80
C VAL A 230 -4.85 0.44 -21.50
N ARG A 231 -4.91 1.55 -20.74
CA ARG A 231 -4.92 2.91 -21.33
C ARG A 231 -3.67 3.25 -22.13
N CYS A 232 -2.54 2.63 -21.81
CA CYS A 232 -1.29 2.75 -22.57
C CYS A 232 -1.20 1.74 -23.74
N GLY A 233 -2.26 0.97 -24.02
CA GLY A 233 -2.27 -0.03 -25.09
C GLY A 233 -1.43 -1.27 -24.82
N ARG A 234 -1.24 -1.65 -23.54
CA ARG A 234 -0.39 -2.79 -23.12
C ARG A 234 -1.17 -3.85 -22.34
N PRO A 235 -2.08 -4.60 -22.99
CA PRO A 235 -2.94 -5.58 -22.32
C PRO A 235 -2.16 -6.78 -21.71
N GLY A 236 -1.09 -7.26 -22.35
CA GLY A 236 -0.21 -8.30 -21.77
C GLY A 236 0.43 -7.86 -20.45
N LEU A 237 0.94 -6.63 -20.40
CA LEU A 237 1.45 -6.04 -19.15
C LEU A 237 0.34 -5.87 -18.11
N ALA A 238 -0.87 -5.50 -18.52
CA ALA A 238 -2.01 -5.39 -17.61
C ALA A 238 -2.33 -6.73 -16.91
N VAL A 239 -2.29 -7.83 -17.66
CA VAL A 239 -2.43 -9.20 -17.12
C VAL A 239 -1.32 -9.47 -16.12
N GLY A 240 -0.05 -9.25 -16.48
CA GLY A 240 1.09 -9.48 -15.61
C GLY A 240 1.05 -8.68 -14.30
N LEU A 241 0.67 -7.40 -14.35
CA LEU A 241 0.52 -6.54 -13.18
C LEU A 241 -0.63 -6.98 -12.27
N LEU A 242 -1.78 -7.34 -12.86
CA LEU A 242 -2.94 -7.80 -12.11
C LEU A 242 -2.66 -9.14 -11.42
N GLU A 243 -2.02 -10.07 -12.12
CA GLU A 243 -1.61 -11.36 -11.60
C GLU A 243 -0.53 -11.25 -10.54
N GLN A 244 0.46 -10.36 -10.71
CA GLN A 244 1.47 -10.14 -9.68
C GLN A 244 0.83 -9.64 -8.38
N ALA A 245 -0.06 -8.65 -8.46
CA ALA A 245 -0.75 -8.13 -7.28
C ALA A 245 -1.66 -9.17 -6.62
N ARG A 246 -2.35 -10.00 -7.41
CA ARG A 246 -3.20 -11.10 -6.91
C ARG A 246 -2.37 -12.25 -6.34
N GLY A 247 -1.26 -12.57 -6.97
CA GLY A 247 -0.32 -13.62 -6.56
C GLY A 247 0.30 -13.34 -5.21
N VAL A 248 0.59 -12.08 -4.87
CA VAL A 248 1.01 -11.72 -3.50
C VAL A 248 -0.06 -12.08 -2.49
N ILE A 249 -1.35 -11.81 -2.77
CA ILE A 249 -2.46 -12.13 -1.84
C ILE A 249 -2.73 -13.64 -1.78
N LEU A 250 -2.69 -14.33 -2.94
CA LEU A 250 -3.10 -15.73 -3.10
C LEU A 250 -1.97 -16.75 -2.91
N SER A 251 -0.70 -16.36 -3.04
CA SER A 251 0.43 -17.27 -2.80
C SER A 251 0.52 -17.69 -1.33
N HIS A 252 -0.14 -16.97 -0.41
CA HIS A 252 -0.37 -17.43 0.98
C HIS A 252 -1.40 -18.55 1.11
N ALA A 253 -2.23 -18.80 0.09
CA ALA A 253 -3.24 -19.84 0.09
C ALA A 253 -2.79 -21.13 -0.61
N PHE A 254 -1.84 -21.07 -1.57
CA PHE A 254 -1.52 -22.26 -2.40
C PHE A 254 -0.06 -22.49 -2.82
N ASP A 255 0.88 -21.51 -2.77
CA ASP A 255 2.12 -21.61 -3.57
C ASP A 255 3.44 -21.24 -2.83
N ALA A 256 3.64 -21.61 -1.57
CA ALA A 256 5.01 -21.62 -0.99
C ALA A 256 5.38 -22.93 -0.31
N ASP A 257 4.41 -23.72 0.14
CA ASP A 257 4.72 -25.02 0.73
C ASP A 257 5.20 -26.03 -0.32
N SER A 258 4.87 -25.90 -1.62
CA SER A 258 5.46 -26.78 -2.63
C SER A 258 6.86 -26.36 -3.02
N ASP A 259 7.09 -25.06 -3.19
CA ASP A 259 8.33 -24.57 -3.77
C ASP A 259 9.41 -24.38 -2.70
N LEU A 260 9.10 -23.91 -1.48
CA LEU A 260 10.05 -23.91 -0.37
C LEU A 260 10.39 -25.35 0.05
N THR A 261 9.46 -26.29 -0.06
CA THR A 261 9.76 -27.72 0.14
C THR A 261 10.70 -28.21 -0.95
N ARG A 262 10.45 -27.90 -2.23
CA ARG A 262 11.38 -28.23 -3.32
C ARG A 262 12.74 -27.54 -3.17
N LEU A 263 12.78 -26.29 -2.69
CA LEU A 263 14.03 -25.57 -2.40
C LEU A 263 14.76 -26.20 -1.20
N ARG A 264 14.04 -26.65 -0.17
CA ARG A 264 14.63 -27.42 0.94
C ARG A 264 15.15 -28.78 0.45
N GLU A 265 14.49 -29.40 -0.51
CA GLU A 265 14.92 -30.66 -1.13
C GLU A 265 16.15 -30.47 -2.03
N SER A 266 16.23 -29.36 -2.79
CA SER A 266 17.31 -29.11 -3.75
C SER A 266 18.51 -28.33 -3.19
N ALA A 267 18.26 -27.40 -2.27
CA ALA A 267 19.24 -26.47 -1.70
C ALA A 267 18.84 -26.02 -0.27
N PRO A 268 19.00 -26.91 0.74
CA PRO A 268 18.59 -26.65 2.12
C PRO A 268 19.24 -25.40 2.71
N ASP A 269 20.52 -25.14 2.43
CA ASP A 269 21.24 -23.95 2.94
C ASP A 269 20.63 -22.63 2.44
N LEU A 270 20.15 -22.61 1.19
CA LEU A 270 19.47 -21.44 0.63
C LEU A 270 18.09 -21.25 1.25
N ALA A 271 17.37 -22.34 1.53
CA ALA A 271 16.08 -22.30 2.21
C ALA A 271 16.21 -21.83 3.66
N ASP A 272 17.23 -22.28 4.38
CA ASP A 272 17.51 -21.86 5.76
C ASP A 272 17.92 -20.39 5.80
N ARG A 273 18.82 -19.95 4.90
CA ARG A 273 19.19 -18.53 4.81
C ARG A 273 18.02 -17.63 4.42
N PHE A 274 17.12 -18.15 3.58
CA PHE A 274 15.87 -17.47 3.22
C PHE A 274 14.99 -17.29 4.44
N GLU A 275 14.82 -18.33 5.27
CA GLU A 275 14.04 -18.30 6.51
C GLU A 275 14.67 -17.38 7.60
N GLU A 276 16.01 -17.35 7.71
CA GLU A 276 16.73 -16.49 8.64
C GLU A 276 16.59 -14.99 8.31
N LEU A 277 16.88 -14.62 7.05
CA LEU A 277 16.75 -13.23 6.61
C LEU A 277 15.32 -12.74 6.71
N ARG A 278 14.38 -13.65 6.48
CA ARG A 278 12.95 -13.44 6.67
C ARG A 278 12.65 -13.02 8.11
N GLN A 279 13.05 -13.80 9.11
CA GLN A 279 12.82 -13.50 10.52
C GLN A 279 13.53 -12.21 11.01
N ALA A 280 14.71 -11.92 10.48
CA ALA A 280 15.49 -10.74 10.85
C ALA A 280 14.84 -9.43 10.35
N LEU A 281 14.21 -9.44 9.16
CA LEU A 281 13.48 -8.30 8.62
C LEU A 281 12.25 -7.92 9.47
N ASP A 282 11.63 -8.89 10.12
CA ASP A 282 10.42 -8.71 10.93
C ASP A 282 10.68 -7.91 12.18
N THR A 283 11.67 -8.39 12.93
CA THR A 283 12.09 -7.80 14.20
C THR A 283 12.51 -6.34 14.04
N ALA A 284 12.97 -5.96 12.85
CA ALA A 284 13.44 -4.61 12.56
C ALA A 284 12.32 -3.60 12.21
N THR A 285 11.09 -4.06 11.98
CA THR A 285 9.98 -3.23 11.47
C THR A 285 9.14 -2.57 12.57
N ASP A 286 9.03 -3.15 13.77
CA ASP A 286 8.07 -2.78 14.83
C ASP A 286 8.37 -1.48 15.63
N GLY A 287 9.41 -0.72 15.29
CA GLY A 287 9.94 0.35 16.14
C GLY A 287 9.78 1.78 15.65
N GLN A 288 8.57 2.27 15.32
CA GLN A 288 8.36 3.67 14.89
C GLN A 288 7.48 4.48 15.86
N GLY A 289 7.97 5.61 16.41
CA GLY A 289 7.05 6.59 17.02
C GLY A 289 7.58 7.79 17.83
N PHE A 290 8.77 7.76 18.44
CA PHE A 290 9.17 8.82 19.39
C PHE A 290 10.63 9.26 19.24
N LEU A 291 10.91 10.53 19.56
CA LEU A 291 12.27 10.92 19.93
C LEU A 291 12.57 10.26 21.28
N THR A 292 13.17 9.07 21.26
CA THR A 292 13.47 8.26 22.46
C THR A 292 14.50 8.93 23.35
N GLU A 293 14.21 9.10 24.64
CA GLU A 293 15.24 9.45 25.63
C GLU A 293 16.46 8.52 25.44
N GLU A 294 17.68 9.07 25.54
CA GLU A 294 18.86 8.22 25.60
C GLU A 294 18.62 7.14 26.66
N PRO A 295 18.94 5.85 26.40
CA PRO A 295 19.00 4.90 27.49
C PRO A 295 20.00 5.45 28.54
N PRO A 296 19.74 5.26 29.85
CA PRO A 296 20.70 5.68 30.85
C PRO A 296 22.06 5.08 30.49
N ALA A 297 23.10 5.92 30.53
CA ALA A 297 24.47 5.49 30.32
C ALA A 297 24.72 4.17 31.06
N PRO A 298 25.43 3.19 30.47
CA PRO A 298 25.71 1.93 31.15
C PRO A 298 26.30 2.27 32.51
N THR A 299 25.71 1.69 33.55
CA THR A 299 26.10 1.86 34.95
C THR A 299 27.60 1.59 35.07
N TYR A 300 28.37 2.67 35.11
CA TYR A 300 29.80 2.63 35.32
C TYR A 300 30.02 2.29 36.80
N SER A 301 30.28 1.02 37.10
CA SER A 301 30.85 0.64 38.40
C SER A 301 32.24 1.28 38.49
N PRO A 302 32.53 2.11 39.52
CA PRO A 302 33.85 2.68 39.65
C PRO A 302 34.80 1.60 40.18
N SER A 303 35.80 1.23 39.39
CA SER A 303 37.03 0.65 39.95
C SER A 303 38.09 1.76 40.01
N PRO A 304 38.82 1.91 41.13
CA PRO A 304 39.77 3.00 41.30
C PRO A 304 41.10 2.68 40.61
N ALA A 305 41.77 3.75 40.19
CA ALA A 305 43.06 3.83 39.48
C ALA A 305 42.99 3.56 37.96
N ASP A 306 42.93 4.63 37.17
CA ASP A 306 44.17 5.15 36.60
C ASP A 306 44.03 6.57 36.05
N SER A 307 45.14 7.28 36.11
CA SER A 307 45.28 8.71 35.97
C SER A 307 45.28 9.19 34.52
N LEU A 308 44.66 10.37 34.32
CA LEU A 308 45.11 11.48 33.46
C LEU A 308 45.66 11.14 32.06
N ASN A 309 44.81 11.25 31.04
CA ASN A 309 45.22 11.80 29.74
C ASN A 309 44.02 12.40 28.97
N PRO A 310 44.06 13.67 28.53
CA PRO A 310 43.03 14.26 27.68
C PRO A 310 43.44 14.13 26.21
N THR A 311 43.02 13.06 25.55
CA THR A 311 43.04 12.98 24.08
C THR A 311 41.66 12.62 23.60
N ALA A 312 41.13 13.49 22.74
CA ALA A 312 39.81 13.43 22.14
C ALA A 312 39.47 12.03 21.62
N SER A 313 38.40 11.44 22.14
CA SER A 313 37.70 10.31 21.52
C SER A 313 36.50 10.86 20.75
N PRO A 314 36.24 10.38 19.52
CA PRO A 314 35.17 10.88 18.68
C PRO A 314 33.83 10.47 19.28
N SER A 315 32.94 11.43 19.49
CA SER A 315 31.54 11.17 19.85
C SER A 315 30.91 10.28 18.76
N PRO A 316 30.21 9.19 19.10
CA PRO A 316 29.52 8.38 18.10
C PRO A 316 28.32 9.19 17.58
N THR A 317 28.43 9.62 16.33
CA THR A 317 27.45 10.45 15.59
C THR A 317 26.18 9.71 15.16
N ASN A 318 25.98 8.45 15.57
CA ASN A 318 24.87 7.65 15.06
C ASN A 318 23.73 7.58 16.09
N SER A 319 22.63 8.25 15.78
CA SER A 319 21.39 8.10 16.53
C SER A 319 20.94 6.63 16.52
N PRO A 320 20.30 6.11 17.59
CA PRO A 320 19.74 4.75 17.61
C PRO A 320 18.75 4.48 16.47
N VAL A 321 18.14 5.54 15.93
CA VAL A 321 17.24 5.50 14.78
C VAL A 321 18.01 5.23 13.47
N ASP A 322 19.20 5.81 13.33
CA ASP A 322 20.06 5.64 12.14
C ASP A 322 20.65 4.23 12.11
N ALA A 323 21.14 3.73 13.26
CA ALA A 323 21.64 2.36 13.36
C ALA A 323 20.58 1.29 13.05
N ARG A 324 19.32 1.52 13.43
CA ARG A 324 18.18 0.61 13.09
C ARG A 324 17.75 0.72 11.64
N ALA A 325 17.93 1.88 11.00
CA ALA A 325 17.68 2.03 9.56
C ALA A 325 18.76 1.32 8.74
N ASP A 326 20.03 1.43 9.15
CA ASP A 326 21.17 0.76 8.51
C ASP A 326 21.06 -0.77 8.57
N VAL A 327 20.60 -1.31 9.71
CA VAL A 327 20.32 -2.75 9.86
C VAL A 327 19.24 -3.20 8.88
N ARG A 328 18.11 -2.48 8.79
CA ARG A 328 17.02 -2.80 7.84
C ARG A 328 17.50 -2.77 6.39
N GLN A 329 18.29 -1.76 6.03
CA GLN A 329 18.78 -1.59 4.68
C GLN A 329 19.74 -2.72 4.27
N ARG A 330 20.61 -3.16 5.18
CA ARG A 330 21.47 -4.34 4.94
C ARG A 330 20.66 -5.61 4.75
N LEU A 331 19.70 -5.88 5.64
CA LEU A 331 18.83 -7.06 5.55
C LEU A 331 18.01 -7.06 4.25
N ALA A 332 17.49 -5.91 3.81
CA ALA A 332 16.76 -5.80 2.55
C ALA A 332 17.67 -6.00 1.32
N ALA A 333 18.93 -5.61 1.39
CA ALA A 333 19.91 -5.87 0.35
C ALA A 333 20.27 -7.35 0.27
N GLU A 334 20.57 -7.97 1.42
CA GLU A 334 20.85 -9.40 1.52
C GLU A 334 19.68 -10.26 1.04
N TRP A 335 18.44 -9.85 1.36
CA TRP A 335 17.23 -10.50 0.86
C TRP A 335 17.13 -10.48 -0.68
N ARG A 336 17.38 -9.32 -1.30
CA ARG A 336 17.37 -9.19 -2.77
C ARG A 336 18.43 -10.06 -3.41
N ASP A 337 19.64 -10.03 -2.86
CA ASP A 337 20.78 -10.76 -3.42
C ASP A 337 20.56 -12.27 -3.30
N LEU A 338 20.03 -12.74 -2.16
CA LEU A 338 19.63 -14.14 -1.97
C LEU A 338 18.52 -14.55 -2.95
N THR A 339 17.47 -13.73 -3.07
CA THR A 339 16.35 -14.00 -3.99
C THR A 339 16.84 -14.07 -5.45
N ALA A 340 17.74 -13.17 -5.85
CA ALA A 340 18.34 -13.17 -7.18
C ALA A 340 19.22 -14.42 -7.41
N ARG A 341 19.98 -14.83 -6.38
CA ARG A 341 20.82 -16.02 -6.41
C ARG A 341 19.99 -17.30 -6.55
N ILE A 342 18.95 -17.47 -5.75
CA ILE A 342 18.01 -18.61 -5.86
C ILE A 342 17.42 -18.69 -7.27
N ARG A 343 17.01 -17.55 -7.85
CA ARG A 343 16.47 -17.49 -9.22
C ARG A 343 17.50 -17.90 -10.30
N ALA A 344 18.78 -17.59 -10.08
CA ALA A 344 19.84 -17.91 -11.03
C ALA A 344 20.28 -19.37 -10.93
N GLU A 345 20.37 -19.91 -9.71
CA GLU A 345 20.85 -21.27 -9.43
C GLU A 345 19.74 -22.32 -9.60
N HIS A 346 18.47 -21.94 -9.42
CA HIS A 346 17.31 -22.83 -9.49
C HIS A 346 16.17 -22.27 -10.36
N PRO A 347 16.37 -22.08 -11.67
CA PRO A 347 15.36 -21.52 -12.58
C PRO A 347 14.09 -22.39 -12.69
N GLU A 348 14.18 -23.69 -12.39
CA GLU A 348 13.07 -24.63 -12.31
C GLU A 348 12.13 -24.37 -11.13
N LEU A 349 12.64 -23.75 -10.07
CA LEU A 349 11.88 -23.35 -8.90
C LEU A 349 11.24 -21.99 -9.21
N GLY A 350 10.02 -22.03 -9.77
CA GLY A 350 9.18 -20.85 -10.03
C GLY A 350 8.83 -20.00 -8.79
N LEU A 351 9.32 -20.44 -7.62
CA LEU A 351 9.25 -19.91 -6.26
C LEU A 351 9.24 -18.38 -6.16
N LEU A 352 9.89 -17.68 -7.09
CA LEU A 352 10.06 -16.23 -7.02
C LEU A 352 9.90 -15.49 -8.36
N ARG A 353 9.60 -16.13 -9.51
CA ARG A 353 9.40 -15.39 -10.77
C ARG A 353 7.98 -14.83 -10.81
N PRO A 354 7.75 -13.50 -10.69
CA PRO A 354 6.43 -12.90 -10.76
C PRO A 354 5.82 -13.14 -12.16
N VAL A 355 4.49 -13.31 -12.25
CA VAL A 355 3.81 -13.45 -13.57
C VAL A 355 4.07 -12.23 -14.46
N ARG A 356 4.37 -11.06 -13.88
CA ARG A 356 4.80 -9.87 -14.63
C ARG A 356 6.09 -10.06 -15.44
N GLU A 357 6.94 -10.99 -15.04
CA GLU A 357 8.16 -11.32 -15.79
C GLU A 357 7.88 -12.34 -16.91
N TRP A 358 6.67 -12.90 -17.02
CA TRP A 358 6.26 -13.79 -18.11
C TRP A 358 6.09 -13.00 -19.41
N ASP A 359 6.54 -13.57 -20.51
CA ASP A 359 6.25 -13.00 -21.82
C ASP A 359 4.80 -13.31 -22.26
N GLU A 360 4.38 -12.72 -23.38
CA GLU A 360 3.02 -12.95 -23.88
C GLU A 360 2.81 -14.42 -24.33
N ASP A 361 3.85 -15.14 -24.73
CA ASP A 361 3.73 -16.55 -25.14
C ASP A 361 3.41 -17.44 -23.94
N GLU A 362 4.11 -17.23 -22.83
CA GLU A 362 3.86 -17.90 -21.55
C GLU A 362 2.46 -17.58 -21.01
N LEU A 363 2.01 -16.33 -21.12
CA LEU A 363 0.64 -15.95 -20.75
C LEU A 363 -0.38 -16.66 -21.66
N ARG A 364 -0.18 -16.69 -22.97
CA ARG A 364 -1.09 -17.33 -23.93
C ARG A 364 -1.16 -18.85 -23.75
N ALA A 365 -0.06 -19.52 -23.36
CA ALA A 365 -0.05 -20.95 -23.05
C ALA A 365 -1.02 -21.34 -21.90
N THR A 366 -1.39 -20.38 -21.04
CA THR A 366 -2.42 -20.62 -20.01
C THR A 366 -3.84 -20.74 -20.57
N ALA A 367 -4.06 -20.46 -21.85
CA ALA A 367 -5.37 -20.52 -22.51
C ALA A 367 -5.57 -21.78 -23.38
N GLU A 368 -4.64 -22.75 -23.34
CA GLU A 368 -4.72 -23.99 -24.13
C GLU A 368 -6.04 -24.78 -23.95
N ALA A 369 -6.59 -24.82 -22.73
CA ALA A 369 -7.87 -25.49 -22.45
C ALA A 369 -9.07 -24.52 -22.46
N GLY A 370 -8.97 -23.47 -23.26
CA GLY A 370 -10.00 -22.45 -23.46
C GLY A 370 -9.61 -21.06 -22.91
N PRO A 371 -10.24 -19.99 -23.42
CA PRO A 371 -9.94 -18.60 -23.04
C PRO A 371 -10.01 -18.35 -21.54
N VAL A 372 -9.09 -17.52 -21.05
CA VAL A 372 -9.05 -17.07 -19.66
C VAL A 372 -9.42 -15.59 -19.61
N VAL A 373 -10.41 -15.24 -18.81
CA VAL A 373 -10.92 -13.87 -18.68
C VAL A 373 -10.66 -13.35 -17.28
N LEU A 374 -9.75 -12.38 -17.17
CA LEU A 374 -9.49 -11.67 -15.94
C LEU A 374 -10.30 -10.38 -15.94
N VAL A 375 -11.12 -10.18 -14.93
CA VAL A 375 -11.90 -8.94 -14.81
C VAL A 375 -11.24 -8.01 -13.82
N ASN A 376 -10.99 -6.78 -14.28
CA ASN A 376 -10.43 -5.70 -13.49
C ASN A 376 -11.51 -4.64 -13.19
N VAL A 377 -11.60 -4.19 -11.94
CA VAL A 377 -12.49 -3.10 -11.51
C VAL A 377 -11.66 -2.00 -10.89
N SER A 378 -11.60 -0.84 -11.55
CA SER A 378 -10.71 0.25 -11.16
C SER A 378 -11.37 1.62 -11.35
N PRO A 379 -11.02 2.62 -10.51
CA PRO A 379 -11.49 4.00 -10.69
C PRO A 379 -11.00 4.64 -12.00
N TYR A 380 -9.96 4.08 -12.64
CA TYR A 380 -9.44 4.56 -13.92
C TYR A 380 -10.09 3.93 -15.14
N GLY A 381 -11.05 3.03 -14.95
CA GLY A 381 -11.67 2.23 -16.00
C GLY A 381 -11.60 0.75 -15.64
N SER A 382 -12.65 0.02 -15.98
CA SER A 382 -12.75 -1.41 -15.75
C SER A 382 -12.75 -2.14 -17.07
N ASP A 383 -12.06 -3.27 -17.11
CA ASP A 383 -11.79 -4.02 -18.34
C ASP A 383 -11.85 -5.51 -18.07
N ALA A 384 -12.25 -6.28 -19.08
CA ALA A 384 -11.96 -7.70 -19.15
C ALA A 384 -10.70 -7.93 -19.99
N LEU A 385 -9.68 -8.54 -19.40
CA LEU A 385 -8.48 -8.99 -20.08
C LEU A 385 -8.72 -10.43 -20.54
N ILE A 386 -8.87 -10.62 -21.84
CA ILE A 386 -9.12 -11.89 -22.49
C ILE A 386 -7.78 -12.45 -22.97
N VAL A 387 -7.37 -13.57 -22.40
CA VAL A 387 -6.18 -14.32 -22.81
C VAL A 387 -6.65 -15.52 -23.63
N THR A 388 -6.19 -15.60 -24.88
CA THR A 388 -6.40 -16.74 -25.79
C THR A 388 -5.04 -17.30 -26.20
N GLU A 389 -5.01 -18.42 -26.94
CA GLU A 389 -3.75 -18.93 -27.52
C GLU A 389 -3.12 -17.96 -28.54
N HIS A 390 -3.90 -17.03 -29.09
CA HIS A 390 -3.47 -16.18 -30.21
C HIS A 390 -3.26 -14.72 -29.80
N SER A 391 -4.03 -14.22 -28.85
CA SER A 391 -4.03 -12.80 -28.47
C SER A 391 -4.29 -12.58 -26.98
N ILE A 392 -3.88 -11.41 -26.50
CA ILE A 392 -4.29 -10.86 -25.21
C ILE A 392 -4.99 -9.53 -25.49
N ASP A 393 -6.31 -9.52 -25.29
CA ASP A 393 -7.17 -8.38 -25.64
C ASP A 393 -7.79 -7.75 -24.40
N ALA A 394 -7.95 -6.43 -24.40
CA ALA A 394 -8.70 -5.71 -23.37
C ALA A 394 -10.08 -5.29 -23.91
N VAL A 395 -11.14 -5.70 -23.24
CA VAL A 395 -12.52 -5.32 -23.53
C VAL A 395 -12.98 -4.30 -22.48
N PRO A 396 -13.24 -3.03 -22.86
CA PRO A 396 -13.72 -2.03 -21.92
C PRO A 396 -15.10 -2.39 -21.37
N LEU A 397 -15.27 -2.24 -20.05
CA LEU A 397 -16.52 -2.52 -19.34
C LEU A 397 -17.04 -1.23 -18.67
N PRO A 398 -17.60 -0.26 -19.44
CA PRO A 398 -17.99 1.04 -18.90
C PRO A 398 -19.16 0.98 -17.90
N GLY A 399 -19.96 -0.09 -17.92
CA GLY A 399 -21.02 -0.34 -16.94
C GLY A 399 -20.52 -0.88 -15.60
N LEU A 400 -19.21 -1.04 -15.44
CA LEU A 400 -18.55 -1.63 -14.28
C LEU A 400 -17.65 -0.57 -13.62
N ASP A 401 -18.10 0.02 -12.51
CA ASP A 401 -17.28 0.91 -11.67
C ASP A 401 -17.24 0.41 -10.21
N PRO A 402 -16.25 0.81 -9.41
CA PRO A 402 -16.11 0.31 -8.04
C PRO A 402 -17.35 0.52 -7.15
N ARG A 403 -18.05 1.65 -7.29
CA ARG A 403 -19.21 1.97 -6.44
C ARG A 403 -20.41 1.12 -6.83
N THR A 404 -20.76 1.11 -8.12
CA THR A 404 -21.89 0.32 -8.64
C THR A 404 -21.67 -1.17 -8.37
N THR A 405 -20.44 -1.66 -8.58
CA THR A 405 -20.07 -3.06 -8.28
C THR A 405 -20.26 -3.38 -6.79
N ALA A 406 -19.83 -2.49 -5.90
CA ALA A 406 -20.00 -2.69 -4.46
C ALA A 406 -21.49 -2.71 -4.06
N THR A 407 -22.31 -1.85 -4.64
CA THR A 407 -23.76 -1.83 -4.41
C THR A 407 -24.42 -3.13 -4.84
N HIS A 408 -24.15 -3.61 -6.05
CA HIS A 408 -24.72 -4.88 -6.53
C HIS A 408 -24.21 -6.08 -5.73
N ARG A 409 -22.92 -6.10 -5.35
CA ARG A 409 -22.36 -7.12 -4.47
C ARG A 409 -23.10 -7.18 -3.14
N GLN A 410 -23.27 -6.03 -2.49
CA GLN A 410 -23.95 -5.95 -1.20
C GLN A 410 -25.41 -6.40 -1.32
N ALA A 411 -26.14 -5.90 -2.32
CA ALA A 411 -27.53 -6.28 -2.55
C ALA A 411 -27.69 -7.80 -2.76
N PHE A 412 -26.78 -8.40 -3.53
CA PHE A 412 -26.77 -9.84 -3.77
C PHE A 412 -26.49 -10.65 -2.49
N GLN A 413 -25.49 -10.24 -1.71
CA GLN A 413 -25.16 -10.90 -0.44
C GLN A 413 -26.32 -10.81 0.57
N ASP A 414 -26.91 -9.62 0.72
CA ASP A 414 -28.07 -9.41 1.58
C ASP A 414 -29.26 -10.25 1.14
N ALA A 415 -29.48 -10.37 -0.18
CA ALA A 415 -30.54 -11.20 -0.73
C ALA A 415 -30.34 -12.69 -0.43
N LEU A 416 -29.12 -13.22 -0.58
CA LEU A 416 -28.81 -14.61 -0.25
C LEU A 416 -29.01 -14.91 1.24
N ILE A 417 -28.55 -14.01 2.12
CA ILE A 417 -28.75 -14.14 3.57
C ILE A 417 -30.24 -14.18 3.89
N ARG A 418 -31.03 -13.27 3.32
CA ARG A 418 -32.49 -13.24 3.53
C ARG A 418 -33.16 -14.52 3.05
N ILE A 419 -32.79 -15.05 1.88
CA ILE A 419 -33.36 -16.30 1.36
C ILE A 419 -33.02 -17.48 2.27
N GLY A 420 -31.80 -17.53 2.81
CA GLY A 420 -31.35 -18.59 3.72
C GLY A 420 -31.85 -18.48 5.16
N THR A 421 -32.44 -17.35 5.56
CA THR A 421 -32.87 -17.12 6.95
C THR A 421 -34.20 -17.81 7.25
N PRO A 422 -34.28 -18.70 8.26
CA PRO A 422 -35.53 -19.33 8.68
C PRO A 422 -36.57 -18.30 9.13
N GLY A 423 -37.83 -18.52 8.77
CA GLY A 423 -38.94 -17.62 9.13
C GLY A 423 -39.11 -16.40 8.21
N THR A 424 -38.34 -16.29 7.13
CA THR A 424 -38.49 -15.22 6.13
C THR A 424 -39.87 -15.26 5.47
N SER A 425 -40.58 -14.14 5.47
CA SER A 425 -41.92 -14.05 4.86
C SER A 425 -41.87 -14.20 3.33
N ARG A 426 -42.97 -14.65 2.72
CA ARG A 426 -43.08 -14.77 1.25
C ARG A 426 -42.75 -13.47 0.52
N LYS A 427 -43.19 -12.32 1.05
CA LYS A 427 -42.91 -11.00 0.46
C LYS A 427 -41.42 -10.66 0.51
N GLN A 428 -40.74 -10.94 1.61
CA GLN A 428 -39.29 -10.73 1.75
C GLN A 428 -38.50 -11.67 0.85
N SER A 429 -38.90 -12.94 0.74
CA SER A 429 -38.30 -13.91 -0.17
C SER A 429 -38.42 -13.49 -1.63
N GLN A 430 -39.61 -13.03 -2.05
CA GLN A 430 -39.83 -12.50 -3.41
C GLN A 430 -38.97 -11.27 -3.70
N ARG A 431 -38.82 -10.35 -2.74
CA ARG A 431 -37.95 -9.18 -2.90
C ARG A 431 -36.48 -9.60 -3.04
N ALA A 432 -36.01 -10.53 -2.21
CA ALA A 432 -34.65 -11.03 -2.30
C ALA A 432 -34.38 -11.76 -3.63
N GLN A 433 -35.32 -12.58 -4.12
CA GLN A 433 -35.22 -13.19 -5.46
C GLN A 433 -35.15 -12.14 -6.57
N GLN A 434 -35.88 -11.02 -6.41
CA GLN A 434 -35.81 -9.91 -7.34
C GLN A 434 -34.45 -9.22 -7.32
N ASP A 435 -33.90 -8.92 -6.15
CA ASP A 435 -32.56 -8.33 -5.99
C ASP A 435 -31.47 -9.24 -6.61
N VAL A 436 -31.62 -10.57 -6.50
CA VAL A 436 -30.77 -11.55 -7.21
C VAL A 436 -30.89 -11.41 -8.72
N ARG A 437 -32.11 -11.42 -9.28
CA ARG A 437 -32.34 -11.28 -10.73
C ARG A 437 -31.82 -9.97 -11.30
N GLU A 438 -32.01 -8.86 -10.57
CA GLU A 438 -31.48 -7.55 -10.93
C GLU A 438 -29.95 -7.56 -10.99
N THR A 439 -29.30 -8.24 -10.04
CA THR A 439 -27.85 -8.41 -10.04
C THR A 439 -27.38 -9.26 -11.23
N LEU A 440 -28.05 -10.38 -11.54
CA LEU A 440 -27.69 -11.24 -12.67
C LEU A 440 -27.87 -10.54 -14.02
N ALA A 441 -28.93 -9.74 -14.16
CA ALA A 441 -29.16 -8.92 -15.34
C ALA A 441 -28.10 -7.83 -15.51
N TRP A 442 -27.70 -7.18 -14.41
CA TRP A 442 -26.59 -6.22 -14.44
C TRP A 442 -25.26 -6.89 -14.81
N LEU A 443 -24.93 -8.06 -14.23
CA LEU A 443 -23.71 -8.81 -14.59
C LEU A 443 -23.69 -9.22 -16.06
N TRP A 444 -24.85 -9.49 -16.65
CA TRP A 444 -24.97 -9.75 -18.08
C TRP A 444 -24.58 -8.52 -18.88
N GLN A 445 -25.26 -7.39 -18.62
CA GLN A 445 -25.07 -6.16 -19.39
C GLN A 445 -23.69 -5.53 -19.19
N ALA A 446 -23.15 -5.57 -17.97
CA ALA A 446 -21.93 -4.88 -17.60
C ALA A 446 -20.65 -5.71 -17.81
N VAL A 447 -20.75 -7.05 -17.85
CA VAL A 447 -19.56 -7.93 -17.84
C VAL A 447 -19.68 -9.06 -18.86
N THR A 448 -20.57 -10.02 -18.62
CA THR A 448 -20.50 -11.31 -19.31
C THR A 448 -20.98 -11.24 -20.75
N GLY A 449 -22.04 -10.50 -21.07
CA GLY A 449 -22.49 -10.26 -22.44
C GLY A 449 -21.38 -9.64 -23.29
N PRO A 450 -20.85 -8.45 -22.91
CA PRO A 450 -19.76 -7.80 -23.64
C PRO A 450 -18.51 -8.67 -23.82
N VAL A 451 -18.17 -9.51 -22.83
CA VAL A 451 -17.05 -10.45 -22.92
C VAL A 451 -17.35 -11.57 -23.91
N LEU A 452 -18.51 -12.23 -23.79
CA LEU A 452 -18.89 -13.37 -24.64
C LEU A 452 -19.07 -12.96 -26.11
N ASP A 453 -19.43 -11.71 -26.37
CA ASP A 453 -19.52 -11.17 -27.74
C ASP A 453 -18.16 -10.91 -28.39
N ARG A 454 -17.09 -10.84 -27.58
CA ARG A 454 -15.70 -10.64 -28.05
C ARG A 454 -14.86 -11.91 -28.02
N LEU A 455 -15.33 -12.95 -27.35
CA LEU A 455 -14.63 -14.22 -27.29
C LEU A 455 -14.70 -14.96 -28.63
N PRO A 456 -13.63 -15.67 -29.03
CA PRO A 456 -13.72 -16.64 -30.11
C PRO A 456 -14.71 -17.75 -29.71
N ALA A 457 -15.21 -18.50 -30.71
CA ALA A 457 -16.04 -19.66 -30.45
C ALA A 457 -15.31 -20.65 -29.53
N ALA A 458 -15.83 -20.84 -28.32
CA ALA A 458 -15.23 -21.69 -27.30
C ALA A 458 -16.33 -22.34 -26.48
N ASP A 459 -16.21 -23.65 -26.24
CA ASP A 459 -17.16 -24.40 -25.41
C ASP A 459 -17.03 -24.07 -23.91
N ARG A 460 -15.84 -23.58 -23.50
CA ARG A 460 -15.49 -23.31 -22.11
C ARG A 460 -14.76 -21.97 -21.95
N VAL A 461 -15.06 -21.27 -20.86
CA VAL A 461 -14.37 -20.04 -20.44
C VAL A 461 -13.91 -20.16 -18.99
N TRP A 462 -12.68 -19.70 -18.70
CA TRP A 462 -12.12 -19.62 -17.36
C TRP A 462 -12.19 -18.18 -16.82
N TRP A 463 -13.04 -17.94 -15.83
CA TRP A 463 -13.22 -16.64 -15.20
C TRP A 463 -12.24 -16.45 -14.03
N SER A 464 -11.59 -15.29 -13.98
CA SER A 464 -10.82 -14.79 -12.83
C SER A 464 -11.33 -13.40 -12.40
N PRO A 465 -12.53 -13.34 -11.78
CA PRO A 465 -13.15 -12.09 -11.32
C PRO A 465 -12.63 -11.74 -9.91
N GLY A 466 -11.40 -11.26 -9.79
CA GLY A 466 -10.85 -10.90 -8.48
C GLY A 466 -11.59 -9.73 -7.80
N GLY A 467 -11.34 -9.54 -6.50
CA GLY A 467 -11.79 -8.36 -5.74
C GLY A 467 -13.31 -8.28 -5.54
N LEU A 468 -13.93 -7.18 -5.99
CA LEU A 468 -15.35 -6.91 -5.77
C LEU A 468 -16.28 -7.92 -6.46
N LEU A 469 -15.85 -8.47 -7.60
CA LEU A 469 -16.63 -9.43 -8.38
C LEU A 469 -16.49 -10.89 -7.91
N GLY A 470 -15.54 -11.20 -7.02
CA GLY A 470 -15.26 -12.57 -6.58
C GLY A 470 -16.47 -13.39 -6.13
N PRO A 471 -17.39 -12.87 -5.30
CA PRO A 471 -18.56 -13.62 -4.85
C PRO A 471 -19.74 -13.58 -5.82
N LEU A 472 -19.62 -12.90 -6.98
CA LEU A 472 -20.72 -12.72 -7.90
C LEU A 472 -20.72 -13.80 -9.00
N PRO A 473 -21.87 -14.44 -9.28
CA PRO A 473 -21.93 -15.61 -10.13
C PRO A 473 -21.98 -15.23 -11.62
N LEU A 474 -20.82 -14.91 -12.22
CA LEU A 474 -20.72 -14.61 -13.65
C LEU A 474 -21.34 -15.71 -14.54
N HIS A 475 -21.20 -16.98 -14.17
CA HIS A 475 -21.77 -18.10 -14.90
C HIS A 475 -23.30 -18.05 -14.99
N ALA A 476 -23.99 -17.44 -14.01
CA ALA A 476 -25.45 -17.35 -13.95
C ALA A 476 -25.99 -16.01 -14.49
N ALA A 477 -25.11 -15.14 -14.99
CA ALA A 477 -25.53 -13.87 -15.57
C ALA A 477 -26.40 -14.12 -16.81
N ALA A 478 -27.54 -13.45 -16.88
CA ALA A 478 -28.50 -13.62 -17.96
C ALA A 478 -29.28 -12.32 -18.22
N PRO A 479 -29.70 -12.07 -19.47
CA PRO A 479 -30.60 -10.98 -19.81
C PRO A 479 -31.88 -10.94 -18.98
N ALA A 480 -32.40 -9.74 -18.68
CA ALA A 480 -33.65 -9.58 -17.94
C ALA A 480 -34.90 -10.00 -18.73
N ASP A 481 -34.80 -10.01 -20.06
CA ASP A 481 -35.88 -10.39 -20.99
C ASP A 481 -35.99 -11.91 -21.22
N GLY A 482 -35.12 -12.70 -20.60
CA GLY A 482 -35.10 -14.15 -20.72
C GLY A 482 -34.42 -14.67 -21.99
N ALA A 483 -33.70 -13.82 -22.73
CA ALA A 483 -32.81 -14.28 -23.80
C ALA A 483 -31.66 -15.16 -23.25
N PRO A 484 -31.01 -15.98 -24.09
CA PRO A 484 -29.93 -16.87 -23.67
C PRO A 484 -28.83 -16.14 -22.90
N GLY A 485 -28.52 -16.64 -21.69
CA GLY A 485 -27.51 -16.09 -20.80
C GLY A 485 -26.15 -16.79 -20.91
N ALA A 486 -25.30 -16.62 -19.90
CA ALA A 486 -23.97 -17.21 -19.89
C ALA A 486 -24.00 -18.75 -19.86
N LEU A 487 -24.93 -19.34 -19.10
CA LEU A 487 -25.13 -20.81 -19.03
C LEU A 487 -25.51 -21.43 -20.37
N ASP A 488 -26.22 -20.69 -21.21
CA ASP A 488 -26.68 -21.17 -22.51
C ASP A 488 -25.58 -21.07 -23.59
N ARG A 489 -24.57 -20.21 -23.36
CA ARG A 489 -23.52 -19.92 -24.34
C ARG A 489 -22.23 -20.66 -24.09
N VAL A 490 -21.79 -20.82 -22.83
CA VAL A 490 -20.48 -21.40 -22.51
C VAL A 490 -20.49 -22.17 -21.19
N VAL A 491 -19.64 -23.21 -21.10
CA VAL A 491 -19.30 -23.83 -19.83
C VAL A 491 -18.36 -22.89 -19.06
N SER A 492 -18.85 -22.29 -17.98
CA SER A 492 -18.05 -21.40 -17.13
C SER A 492 -17.25 -22.18 -16.08
N SER A 493 -15.96 -21.89 -15.97
CA SER A 493 -15.05 -22.39 -14.92
C SER A 493 -14.36 -21.22 -14.24
N TYR A 494 -13.80 -21.43 -13.05
CA TYR A 494 -13.20 -20.35 -12.26
C TYR A 494 -11.76 -20.68 -11.88
N THR A 495 -10.91 -19.66 -11.92
CA THR A 495 -9.54 -19.75 -11.42
C THR A 495 -9.19 -18.53 -10.58
N PRO A 496 -8.50 -18.70 -9.43
CA PRO A 496 -8.08 -17.57 -8.61
C PRO A 496 -6.99 -16.73 -9.30
N THR A 497 -6.08 -17.35 -10.05
CA THR A 497 -4.98 -16.73 -10.82
C THR A 497 -4.69 -17.52 -12.10
N LEU A 498 -4.06 -16.87 -13.08
CA LEU A 498 -3.45 -17.53 -14.23
C LEU A 498 -2.37 -18.52 -13.81
N ARG A 499 -1.56 -18.17 -12.79
CA ARG A 499 -0.55 -19.08 -12.24
C ARG A 499 -1.15 -20.37 -11.69
N ALA A 500 -2.21 -20.27 -10.89
CA ALA A 500 -2.87 -21.46 -10.33
C ALA A 500 -3.45 -22.36 -11.44
N LEU A 501 -4.03 -21.75 -12.47
CA LEU A 501 -4.55 -22.48 -13.63
C LEU A 501 -3.42 -23.19 -14.39
N HIS A 502 -2.30 -22.50 -14.61
CA HIS A 502 -1.13 -23.05 -15.28
C HIS A 502 -0.53 -24.23 -14.50
N HIS A 503 -0.38 -24.10 -13.18
CA HIS A 503 0.11 -25.18 -12.31
C HIS A 503 -0.83 -26.39 -12.29
N ALA A 504 -2.14 -26.16 -12.19
CA ALA A 504 -3.13 -27.23 -12.20
C ALA A 504 -3.14 -28.05 -13.50
N ARG A 505 -2.70 -27.47 -14.62
CA ARG A 505 -2.62 -28.15 -15.93
C ARG A 505 -1.30 -28.87 -16.18
N ARG A 506 -0.25 -28.56 -15.42
CA ARG A 506 1.07 -29.21 -15.53
C ARG A 506 1.27 -30.36 -14.54
N ARG A 507 0.30 -30.59 -13.65
CA ARG A 507 0.18 -31.82 -12.85
C ARG A 507 -0.62 -32.85 -13.63
#